data_AF-A0A0M9WID2-F1
#
_entry.id   AF-A0A0M9WID2-F1
#
_cell.length_a   1.000
_cell.length_b   1.000
_cell.length_c   1.000
_cell.angle_alpha   90.00
_cell.angle_beta   90.00
_cell.angle_gamma   90.00
#
_symmetry.space_group_name_H-M   'P 1'
#
loop_
_entity.id
_entity.type
_entity.pdbx_description
1 polymer ?
#
loop_
_entity_poly.entity_id
_entity_poly.type
_entity_poly.pdbx_seq_one_letter_code
_entity_poly.pdbx_strand_id
1 'polypeptide(L)'
;MAGYVLEFKRNYDPSLEPHDQMFPIGQVHSSDIVDSPDAAPSIGSTPRGKIELAATQIPTPGINQNFMAPVNDITNKRCQEWTMEYVRHLVAKGLIDEEAIEIVQSKRDSATHGIGLRSVTRPT
;
A
#
# COMPACT_ATOMS: atom_id res chain seq x y z
N MET A 1 -14.79 10.30 -11.07
CA MET A 1 -14.45 9.03 -10.38
C MET A 1 -13.10 9.28 -9.70
N ALA A 2 -13.04 9.28 -8.37
CA ALA A 2 -11.84 9.66 -7.64
C ALA A 2 -10.80 8.53 -7.71
N GLY A 3 -9.53 8.89 -7.90
CA GLY A 3 -8.40 7.94 -7.81
C GLY A 3 -8.17 7.50 -6.36
N TYR A 4 -6.98 6.98 -6.06
CA TYR A 4 -6.63 6.61 -4.70
C TYR A 4 -6.16 7.82 -3.89
N VAL A 5 -6.63 7.91 -2.64
CA VAL A 5 -6.21 8.92 -1.66
C VAL A 5 -5.36 8.24 -0.59
N LEU A 6 -4.33 8.94 -0.12
CA LEU A 6 -3.50 8.48 0.99
C LEU A 6 -4.18 8.80 2.32
N GLU A 7 -4.40 7.79 3.14
CA GLU A 7 -5.00 7.91 4.46
C GLU A 7 -4.16 7.17 5.51
N PHE A 8 -4.08 7.75 6.70
CA PHE A 8 -3.44 7.17 7.87
C PHE A 8 -4.51 6.76 8.87
N LYS A 9 -4.67 5.45 9.05
CA LYS A 9 -5.52 4.86 10.09
C LYS A 9 -4.69 4.70 11.37
N ARG A 10 -5.13 5.31 12.48
CA ARG A 10 -4.44 5.31 13.79
C ARG A 10 -5.28 4.57 14.82
N ASN A 11 -4.61 3.90 15.75
CA ASN A 11 -5.23 2.93 16.68
C ASN A 11 -6.11 1.90 15.93
N TYR A 12 -5.69 1.57 14.69
CA TYR A 12 -6.36 0.62 13.86
C TYR A 12 -5.79 -0.76 14.14
N ASP A 13 -6.66 -1.67 14.54
CA ASP A 13 -6.31 -3.07 14.74
C ASP A 13 -6.73 -3.85 13.47
N PRO A 14 -5.75 -4.31 12.66
CA PRO A 14 -6.07 -5.06 11.45
C PRO A 14 -6.82 -6.36 11.76
N SER A 15 -6.63 -6.96 12.96
CA SER A 15 -7.26 -8.23 13.34
C SER A 15 -8.78 -8.17 13.48
N LEU A 16 -9.34 -6.95 13.61
CA LEU A 16 -10.78 -6.73 13.70
C LEU A 16 -11.46 -6.69 12.32
N GLU A 17 -10.69 -6.59 11.23
CA GLU A 17 -11.21 -6.63 9.87
C GLU A 17 -10.94 -8.00 9.21
N PRO A 18 -11.84 -8.47 8.32
CA PRO A 18 -11.64 -9.73 7.63
C PRO A 18 -10.46 -9.59 6.65
N HIS A 19 -9.41 -10.36 6.90
CA HIS A 19 -8.24 -10.50 6.03
C HIS A 19 -7.88 -11.97 5.89
N ASP A 20 -7.46 -12.38 4.69
CA ASP A 20 -7.10 -13.77 4.43
C ASP A 20 -5.81 -14.16 5.16
N GLN A 21 -4.78 -13.32 5.09
CA GLN A 21 -3.44 -13.58 5.65
C GLN A 21 -2.73 -12.28 6.03
N MET A 22 -1.92 -12.32 7.10
CA MET A 22 -1.02 -11.24 7.52
C MET A 22 0.43 -11.72 7.45
N PHE A 23 1.31 -10.88 6.89
CA PHE A 23 2.74 -11.16 6.78
C PHE A 23 3.55 -10.04 7.43
N PRO A 24 4.36 -10.32 8.47
CA PRO A 24 5.29 -9.34 8.98
C PRO A 24 6.39 -9.09 7.92
N ILE A 25 6.63 -7.82 7.60
CA ILE A 25 7.63 -7.44 6.58
C ILE A 25 8.90 -6.84 7.18
N GLY A 26 8.89 -6.46 8.45
CA GLY A 26 10.04 -5.86 9.10
C GLY A 26 9.72 -5.32 10.50
N GLN A 27 10.75 -4.82 11.18
CA GLN A 27 10.64 -4.13 12.46
C GLN A 27 10.92 -2.64 12.27
N VAL A 28 10.28 -1.82 13.11
CA VAL A 28 10.48 -0.37 13.15
C VAL A 28 11.07 -0.02 14.51
N HIS A 29 12.10 0.82 14.54
CA HIS A 29 12.66 1.29 15.79
C HIS A 29 11.66 2.17 16.55
N SER A 30 11.55 2.00 17.86
CA SER A 30 10.54 2.71 18.67
C SER A 30 10.63 4.23 18.57
N SER A 31 11.84 4.79 18.32
CA SER A 31 12.02 6.23 18.11
C SER A 31 11.36 6.78 16.85
N ASP A 32 11.00 5.92 15.91
CA ASP A 32 10.36 6.28 14.63
C ASP A 32 8.83 6.07 14.66
N ILE A 33 8.32 5.56 15.78
CA ILE A 33 6.89 5.38 16.07
C ILE A 33 6.39 6.64 16.79
N VAL A 34 5.26 7.16 16.33
CA VAL A 34 4.55 8.27 16.98
C VAL A 34 3.21 7.76 17.47
N ASP A 35 3.06 7.66 18.78
CA ASP A 35 1.83 7.20 19.41
C ASP A 35 0.70 8.23 19.24
N SER A 36 -0.53 7.74 19.11
CA SER A 36 -1.70 8.60 19.10
C SER A 36 -2.01 9.05 20.54
N PRO A 37 -2.30 10.34 20.78
CA PRO A 37 -2.67 10.80 22.12
C PRO A 37 -4.02 10.24 22.59
N ASP A 38 -4.93 9.98 21.66
CA ASP A 38 -6.24 9.38 21.90
C ASP A 38 -6.18 7.87 21.65
N ALA A 39 -6.92 7.09 22.44
CA ALA A 39 -7.06 5.64 22.24
C ALA A 39 -8.08 5.27 21.15
N ALA A 40 -8.93 6.21 20.73
CA ALA A 40 -9.97 5.94 19.73
C ALA A 40 -9.36 5.78 18.32
N PRO A 41 -9.87 4.85 17.49
CA PRO A 41 -9.52 4.77 16.09
C PRO A 41 -9.79 6.08 15.36
N SER A 42 -8.86 6.53 14.52
CA SER A 42 -9.04 7.74 13.71
C SER A 42 -8.44 7.59 12.33
N ILE A 43 -8.99 8.33 11.37
CA ILE A 43 -8.49 8.43 10.00
C ILE A 43 -8.06 9.87 9.76
N GLY A 44 -6.87 10.08 9.21
CA GLY A 44 -6.39 11.40 8.83
C GLY A 44 -5.48 11.38 7.62
N SER A 45 -5.20 12.55 7.06
CA SER A 45 -4.33 12.71 5.88
C SER A 45 -3.01 13.45 6.19
N THR A 46 -2.90 14.03 7.39
CA THR A 46 -1.69 14.74 7.83
C THR A 46 -0.70 13.75 8.45
N PRO A 47 0.56 13.67 7.96
CA PRO A 47 1.56 12.77 8.51
C PRO A 47 2.09 13.27 9.87
N ARG A 48 2.37 12.35 10.80
CA ARG A 48 2.89 12.62 12.15
C ARG A 48 4.32 12.11 12.38
N GLY A 49 4.64 10.94 11.81
CA GLY A 49 5.93 10.26 12.00
C GLY A 49 6.73 10.10 10.71
N LYS A 50 7.96 9.58 10.83
CA LYS A 50 8.84 9.35 9.66
C LYS A 50 8.25 8.39 8.65
N ILE A 51 7.50 7.38 9.12
CA ILE A 51 6.81 6.40 8.27
C ILE A 51 5.71 7.09 7.47
N GLU A 52 4.82 7.83 8.13
CA GLU A 52 3.74 8.57 7.45
C GLU A 52 4.31 9.62 6.47
N LEU A 53 5.38 10.32 6.86
CA LEU A 53 6.09 11.27 5.99
C LEU A 53 6.76 10.62 4.78
N ALA A 54 7.25 9.38 4.92
CA ALA A 54 7.79 8.63 3.79
C ALA A 54 6.66 8.28 2.81
N ALA A 55 5.48 7.92 3.30
CA ALA A 55 4.32 7.61 2.44
C ALA A 55 3.88 8.82 1.61
N THR A 56 3.91 10.04 2.16
CA THR A 56 3.55 11.25 1.40
C THR A 56 4.52 11.59 0.27
N GLN A 57 5.72 11.00 0.26
CA GLN A 57 6.71 11.20 -0.80
C GLN A 57 6.48 10.27 -2.00
N ILE A 58 5.60 9.27 -1.87
CA ILE A 58 5.28 8.32 -2.94
C ILE A 58 3.89 8.65 -3.49
N PRO A 59 3.77 9.10 -4.74
CA PRO A 59 2.48 9.50 -5.32
C PRO A 59 1.54 8.30 -5.35
N THR A 60 0.32 8.49 -4.79
CA THR A 60 -0.72 7.46 -4.85
C THR A 60 -1.07 7.12 -6.28
N PRO A 61 -1.53 5.88 -6.56
CA PRO A 61 -1.98 5.53 -7.89
C PRO A 61 -3.07 6.49 -8.38
N GLY A 62 -2.88 7.04 -9.58
CA GLY A 62 -3.86 7.90 -10.23
C GLY A 62 -5.12 7.14 -10.64
N ILE A 63 -6.09 7.86 -11.21
CA ILE A 63 -7.25 7.25 -11.85
C ILE A 63 -6.73 6.32 -12.95
N ASN A 64 -7.08 5.04 -12.84
CA ASN A 64 -6.61 4.06 -13.79
C ASN A 64 -7.32 4.28 -15.14
N GLN A 65 -6.65 4.94 -16.10
CA GLN A 65 -7.27 5.35 -17.37
C GLN A 65 -7.58 4.16 -18.28
N ASN A 66 -6.92 3.00 -18.08
CA ASN A 66 -7.14 1.78 -18.87
C ASN A 66 -6.95 0.52 -18.02
N PHE A 67 -8.01 0.08 -17.34
CA PHE A 67 -8.00 -1.13 -16.49
C PHE A 67 -7.55 -2.41 -17.23
N MET A 68 -7.72 -2.46 -18.56
CA MET A 68 -7.35 -3.60 -19.41
C MET A 68 -5.91 -3.53 -19.97
N ALA A 69 -5.19 -2.43 -19.77
CA ALA A 69 -3.80 -2.33 -20.18
C ALA A 69 -2.89 -3.08 -19.19
N PRO A 70 -1.76 -3.66 -19.64
CA PRO A 70 -0.75 -4.19 -18.75
C PRO A 70 -0.32 -3.15 -17.71
N VAL A 71 -0.01 -3.61 -16.50
CA VAL A 71 0.61 -2.78 -15.47
C VAL A 71 1.92 -2.26 -16.04
N ASN A 72 2.08 -0.94 -16.01
CA ASN A 72 3.35 -0.29 -16.27
C ASN A 72 3.64 0.66 -15.10
N ASP A 73 4.91 0.84 -14.78
CA ASP A 73 5.36 1.62 -13.61
C ASP A 73 5.11 3.14 -13.75
N ILE A 74 4.33 3.57 -14.77
CA ILE A 74 4.22 4.97 -15.19
C ILE A 74 2.76 5.44 -15.31
N THR A 75 1.90 4.72 -16.03
CA THR A 75 0.53 5.17 -16.34
C THR A 75 -0.59 4.27 -15.82
N ASN A 76 -0.30 3.01 -15.47
CA ASN A 76 -1.26 2.03 -14.98
C ASN A 76 -0.73 1.38 -13.68
N LYS A 77 -0.54 2.23 -12.67
CA LYS A 77 -0.05 1.83 -11.35
C LYS A 77 -1.20 1.26 -10.53
N ARG A 78 -1.02 0.07 -9.97
CA ARG A 78 -1.96 -0.54 -9.01
C ARG A 78 -1.49 -0.27 -7.57
N CYS A 79 -2.34 -0.56 -6.59
CA CYS A 79 -1.97 -0.47 -5.18
C CYS A 79 -0.73 -1.31 -4.85
N GLN A 80 -0.57 -2.48 -5.49
CA GLN A 80 0.61 -3.34 -5.27
C GLN A 80 1.93 -2.69 -5.71
N GLU A 81 1.94 -1.93 -6.81
CA GLU A 81 3.12 -1.18 -7.26
C GLU A 81 3.45 -0.06 -6.28
N TRP A 82 2.42 0.65 -5.81
CA TRP A 82 2.60 1.67 -4.79
C TRP A 82 3.17 1.08 -3.50
N THR A 83 2.67 -0.09 -3.07
CA THR A 83 3.21 -0.80 -1.90
C THR A 83 4.68 -1.15 -2.09
N MET A 84 5.08 -1.66 -3.26
CA MET A 84 6.49 -1.98 -3.55
C MET A 84 7.38 -0.73 -3.52
N GLU A 85 6.95 0.37 -4.14
CA GLU A 85 7.69 1.63 -4.11
C GLU A 85 7.83 2.19 -2.70
N TYR A 86 6.74 2.14 -1.92
CA TYR A 86 6.74 2.61 -0.55
C TYR A 86 7.68 1.78 0.33
N VAL A 87 7.65 0.45 0.22
CA VAL A 87 8.55 -0.45 0.97
C VAL A 87 10.01 -0.19 0.60
N ARG A 88 10.34 -0.05 -0.69
CA ARG A 88 11.69 0.32 -1.14
C ARG A 88 12.13 1.67 -0.57
N HIS A 89 11.21 2.64 -0.47
CA HIS A 89 11.50 3.95 0.11
C HIS A 89 11.74 3.90 1.62
N LEU A 90 11.02 3.06 2.34
CA LEU A 90 11.25 2.82 3.77
C LEU A 90 12.63 2.20 4.01
N VAL A 91 13.01 1.20 3.21
CA VAL A 91 14.36 0.59 3.25
C VAL A 91 15.44 1.61 2.92
N ALA A 92 15.26 2.40 1.87
CA ALA A 92 16.23 3.44 1.48
C ALA A 92 16.43 4.52 2.57
N LYS A 93 15.43 4.73 3.43
CA LYS A 93 15.52 5.62 4.60
C LYS A 93 16.05 4.94 5.86
N GLY A 94 16.31 3.63 5.82
CA GLY A 94 16.71 2.82 6.99
C GLY A 94 15.62 2.71 8.05
N LEU A 95 14.34 2.82 7.67
CA LEU A 95 13.21 2.72 8.58
C LEU A 95 12.77 1.28 8.84
N ILE A 96 13.09 0.38 7.91
CA ILE A 96 12.92 -1.07 7.98
C ILE A 96 14.09 -1.75 7.25
N ASP A 97 14.33 -3.03 7.52
CA ASP A 97 15.41 -3.81 6.91
C ASP A 97 15.12 -4.22 5.44
N GLU A 98 16.19 -4.48 4.68
CA GLU A 98 16.13 -4.77 3.24
C GLU A 98 15.31 -6.04 2.90
N GLU A 99 15.27 -7.00 3.82
CA GLU A 99 14.48 -8.24 3.75
C GLU A 99 12.98 -7.98 3.46
N ALA A 100 12.47 -6.80 3.86
CA ALA A 100 11.10 -6.38 3.59
C ALA A 100 10.76 -6.40 2.08
N ILE A 101 11.73 -6.06 1.22
CA ILE A 101 11.53 -6.02 -0.23
C ILE A 101 11.26 -7.43 -0.76
N GLU A 102 12.03 -8.42 -0.31
CA GLU A 102 11.90 -9.81 -0.75
C GLU A 102 10.57 -10.42 -0.31
N ILE A 103 10.18 -10.18 0.96
CA ILE A 103 8.92 -10.66 1.51
C ILE A 103 7.75 -10.12 0.70
N VAL A 104 7.68 -8.79 0.48
CA VAL A 104 6.56 -8.17 -0.24
C VAL A 104 6.56 -8.59 -1.70
N GLN A 105 7.72 -8.66 -2.35
CA GLN A 105 7.84 -9.11 -3.74
C GLN A 105 7.35 -10.56 -3.93
N SER A 106 7.57 -11.44 -2.94
CA SER A 106 7.09 -12.83 -2.97
C SER A 106 5.57 -12.99 -2.86
N LYS A 107 4.86 -11.96 -2.34
CA LYS A 107 3.40 -11.94 -2.16
C LYS A 107 2.67 -11.11 -3.20
N ARG A 108 3.41 -10.38 -4.03
CA ARG A 108 2.85 -9.56 -5.11
C ARG A 108 2.32 -10.46 -6.23
N ASP A 109 1.16 -10.10 -6.77
CA ASP A 109 0.64 -10.79 -7.95
C ASP A 109 1.53 -10.53 -9.17
N SER A 110 1.57 -11.49 -10.09
CA SER A 110 2.19 -11.27 -11.40
C SER A 110 1.60 -10.02 -12.07
N ALA A 111 2.40 -9.29 -12.85
CA ALA A 111 1.93 -8.17 -13.66
C ALA A 111 0.79 -8.53 -14.64
N THR A 112 0.64 -9.83 -14.95
CA THR A 112 -0.44 -10.38 -15.79
C THR A 112 -1.69 -10.81 -15.01
N HIS A 113 -1.66 -10.78 -13.69
CA HIS A 113 -2.80 -11.16 -12.86
C HIS A 113 -3.98 -10.21 -13.11
N GLY A 114 -5.16 -10.76 -13.39
CA GLY A 114 -6.35 -10.02 -13.80
C GLY A 114 -6.38 -9.55 -15.25
N ILE A 115 -5.30 -9.69 -16.04
CA ILE A 115 -5.32 -9.47 -17.49
C ILE A 115 -5.97 -10.71 -18.14
N GLY A 116 -7.28 -10.63 -18.39
CA GLY A 116 -8.03 -11.72 -19.04
C GLY A 116 -9.38 -12.07 -18.43
N LEU A 117 -9.85 -11.37 -17.39
CA LEU A 117 -11.25 -11.45 -16.97
C LEU A 117 -12.13 -10.89 -18.10
N ARG A 118 -12.56 -11.78 -19.01
CA ARG A 118 -13.57 -11.46 -20.02
C ARG A 118 -14.82 -10.95 -19.29
N SER A 119 -15.34 -9.80 -19.73
CA SER A 119 -16.72 -9.41 -19.44
C SER A 119 -17.61 -10.63 -19.70
N VAL A 120 -18.23 -11.18 -18.65
CA VAL A 120 -19.27 -12.18 -18.82
C VAL A 120 -20.48 -11.42 -19.37
N THR A 121 -20.63 -11.41 -20.68
CA THR A 121 -21.87 -10.95 -21.32
C THR A 121 -22.99 -11.89 -20.85
N ARG A 122 -23.86 -11.40 -19.97
CA ARG A 122 -25.05 -12.11 -19.54
C ARG A 122 -26.02 -12.17 -20.73
N PRO A 123 -26.43 -13.34 -21.23
CA PRO A 123 -27.45 -13.42 -22.27
C PRO A 123 -28.79 -12.97 -21.68
N THR A 124 -29.48 -12.09 -22.42
CA THR A 124 -30.86 -11.63 -22.17
C THR A 124 -31.88 -12.72 -22.44
#